data_AF-A0A0R2JKD5-F1
#
_entry.id   AF-A0A0R2JKD5-F1
#
_cell.length_a   1.000
_cell.length_b   1.000
_cell.length_c   1.000
_cell.angle_alpha   90.00
_cell.angle_beta   90.00
_cell.angle_gamma   90.00
#
_symmetry.space_group_name_H-M   'P 1'
#
loop_
_entity.id
_entity.type
_entity.pdbx_description
1 polymer ?
#
loop_
_entity_poly.entity_id
_entity_poly.type
_entity_poly.pdbx_seq_one_letter_code
_entity_poly.pdbx_strand_id
1 'polypeptide(L)'
;MALAGFQTLDIIEEITRLDGSKYKEIGNLLHNGQAEYAVEEGMISEVRILKLNIPHSNSVQQYEQFVNEHFDIPAEVAIDHYQEWTRPPEMDQLVIQILSENKVS
;
A
#
# COMPACT_ATOMS: atom_id res chain seq x y z
N MET A 1 13.40 -10.70 -11.25
CA MET A 1 12.40 -9.64 -11.43
C MET A 1 13.10 -8.30 -11.28
N ALA A 2 12.76 -7.28 -12.07
CA ALA A 2 13.33 -5.94 -11.87
C ALA A 2 12.69 -5.29 -10.64
N LEU A 3 13.47 -4.51 -9.88
CA LEU A 3 12.95 -3.72 -8.76
C LEU A 3 12.53 -2.35 -9.26
N ALA A 4 11.46 -1.84 -8.67
CA ALA A 4 10.98 -0.50 -8.91
C ALA A 4 11.97 0.52 -8.32
N GLY A 5 11.97 1.73 -8.88
CA GLY A 5 12.71 2.85 -8.30
C GLY A 5 12.04 3.37 -7.03
N PHE A 6 12.37 4.59 -6.63
CA PHE A 6 11.67 5.24 -5.52
C PHE A 6 10.17 5.41 -5.84
N GLN A 7 9.31 4.94 -4.94
CA GLN A 7 7.86 5.00 -5.04
C GLN A 7 7.33 6.26 -4.36
N THR A 8 6.56 7.03 -5.11
CA THR A 8 5.70 8.10 -4.58
C THR A 8 4.30 7.54 -4.40
N LEU A 9 3.68 7.81 -3.26
CA LEU A 9 2.42 7.24 -2.83
C LEU A 9 1.32 8.30 -2.87
N ASP A 10 0.20 7.96 -3.48
CA ASP A 10 -0.91 8.88 -3.77
C ASP A 10 -2.30 8.22 -3.67
N ILE A 11 -2.36 6.98 -3.19
CA ILE A 11 -3.59 6.19 -3.04
C ILE A 11 -3.78 5.72 -1.60
N ILE A 12 -5.03 5.72 -1.13
CA ILE A 12 -5.44 4.95 0.04
C ILE A 12 -6.32 3.81 -0.44
N GLU A 13 -6.01 2.60 -0.02
CA GLU A 13 -6.77 1.39 -0.36
C GLU A 13 -7.03 0.52 0.86
N GLU A 14 -8.03 -0.35 0.76
CA GLU A 14 -8.34 -1.39 1.73
C GLU A 14 -8.09 -2.75 1.08
N ILE A 15 -7.30 -3.58 1.76
CA ILE A 15 -6.98 -4.94 1.35
C ILE A 15 -7.68 -5.90 2.30
N THR A 16 -8.32 -6.91 1.73
CA THR A 16 -8.95 -8.02 2.46
C THR A 16 -8.11 -9.28 2.26
N ARG A 17 -7.60 -9.83 3.37
CA ARG A 17 -6.84 -11.09 3.38
C ARG A 17 -7.77 -12.27 3.11
N LEU A 18 -7.17 -13.43 2.83
CA LEU A 18 -7.91 -14.69 2.63
C LEU A 18 -8.71 -15.13 3.87
N ASP A 19 -8.29 -14.72 5.07
CA ASP A 19 -9.03 -14.98 6.31
C ASP A 19 -10.19 -13.99 6.58
N GLY A 20 -10.41 -13.04 5.66
CA GLY A 20 -11.42 -12.00 5.76
C GLY A 20 -11.04 -10.80 6.61
N SER A 21 -9.87 -10.80 7.26
CA SER A 21 -9.36 -9.62 7.95
C SER A 21 -8.99 -8.52 6.95
N LYS A 22 -9.10 -7.28 7.38
CA LYS A 22 -8.91 -6.11 6.53
C LYS A 22 -7.86 -5.17 7.10
N TYR A 23 -7.14 -4.49 6.23
CA TYR A 23 -6.28 -3.38 6.60
C TYR A 23 -6.27 -2.31 5.52
N LYS A 24 -5.89 -1.10 5.90
CA LYS A 24 -5.70 0.00 4.96
C LYS A 24 -4.21 0.20 4.72
N GLU A 25 -3.91 0.55 3.47
CA GLU A 25 -2.56 0.81 3.00
C GLU A 25 -2.50 2.14 2.26
N ILE A 26 -1.34 2.79 2.32
CA ILE A 26 -1.03 3.97 1.53
C ILE A 26 -0.17 3.51 0.36
N GLY A 27 -0.74 3.43 -0.83
CA GLY A 27 -0.13 2.85 -2.02
C GLY A 27 0.03 3.87 -3.14
N ASN A 28 0.32 3.34 -4.32
CA ASN A 28 0.21 4.03 -5.60
C ASN A 28 -0.38 3.07 -6.63
N LEU A 29 -0.48 3.48 -7.89
CA LEU A 29 -1.03 2.63 -8.95
C LEU A 29 -0.26 1.32 -9.16
N LEU A 30 1.06 1.29 -8.91
CA LEU A 30 1.84 0.06 -9.02
C LEU A 30 1.44 -0.93 -7.92
N HIS A 31 1.44 -0.47 -6.66
CA HIS A 31 1.04 -1.32 -5.53
C HIS A 31 -0.42 -1.79 -5.64
N ASN A 32 -1.32 -0.89 -6.07
CA ASN A 32 -2.71 -1.26 -6.29
C ASN A 32 -2.85 -2.31 -7.42
N GLY A 33 -2.15 -2.14 -8.55
CA GLY A 33 -2.15 -3.13 -9.62
C GLY A 33 -1.60 -4.48 -9.18
N GLN A 34 -0.54 -4.48 -8.35
CA GLN A 34 0.00 -5.68 -7.72
C GLN A 34 -1.02 -6.36 -6.79
N ALA A 35 -1.78 -5.58 -6.02
CA ALA A 35 -2.85 -6.10 -5.18
C ALA A 35 -4.03 -6.63 -6.03
N GLU A 36 -4.41 -5.97 -7.12
CA GLU A 36 -5.44 -6.47 -8.05
C GLU A 36 -5.02 -7.81 -8.66
N TYR A 37 -3.78 -7.92 -9.14
CA TYR A 37 -3.23 -9.18 -9.64
C TYR A 37 -3.21 -10.26 -8.55
N ALA A 38 -2.83 -9.90 -7.32
CA ALA A 38 -2.85 -10.82 -6.18
C ALA A 38 -4.27 -11.33 -5.84
N VAL A 39 -5.32 -10.55 -6.11
CA VAL A 39 -6.72 -11.02 -6.02
C VAL A 39 -7.01 -12.04 -7.13
N GLU A 40 -6.63 -11.76 -8.36
CA GLU A 40 -6.86 -12.66 -9.51
C GLU A 40 -6.17 -14.02 -9.33
N GLU A 41 -4.96 -14.02 -8.76
CA GLU A 41 -4.18 -15.23 -8.46
C GLU A 41 -4.53 -15.87 -7.10
N GLY A 42 -5.49 -15.32 -6.35
CA GLY A 42 -5.96 -15.89 -5.09
C GLY A 42 -4.98 -15.81 -3.91
N MET A 43 -4.07 -14.84 -3.94
CA MET A 43 -3.13 -14.55 -2.84
C MET A 43 -3.77 -13.69 -1.74
N ILE A 44 -4.69 -12.81 -2.12
CA ILE A 44 -5.56 -12.03 -1.23
C ILE A 44 -7.01 -12.09 -1.75
N SER A 45 -7.98 -11.67 -0.94
CA SER A 45 -9.40 -11.81 -1.28
C SER A 45 -9.97 -10.62 -2.05
N GLU A 46 -9.56 -9.40 -1.72
CA GLU A 46 -10.09 -8.18 -2.33
C GLU A 46 -9.10 -7.02 -2.14
N VAL A 47 -9.03 -6.12 -3.10
CA VAL A 47 -8.47 -4.77 -2.92
C VAL A 47 -9.48 -3.74 -3.39
N ARG A 48 -9.60 -2.63 -2.66
CA ARG A 48 -10.49 -1.52 -3.01
C ARG A 48 -9.81 -0.18 -2.75
N ILE A 49 -9.71 0.63 -3.79
CA ILE A 49 -9.30 2.03 -3.64
C ILE A 49 -10.36 2.80 -2.86
N LEU A 50 -9.95 3.41 -1.74
CA LEU A 50 -10.79 4.29 -0.92
C LEU A 50 -10.63 5.75 -1.32
N LYS A 51 -9.42 6.14 -1.75
CA LYS A 51 -9.13 7.51 -2.19
C LYS A 51 -7.96 7.56 -3.16
N LEU A 52 -8.11 8.37 -4.19
CA LEU A 52 -7.08 8.68 -5.20
C LEU A 52 -6.55 10.10 -5.00
N ASN A 53 -5.33 10.34 -5.48
CA ASN A 53 -4.68 11.64 -5.50
C ASN A 53 -4.64 12.31 -4.13
N ILE A 54 -4.27 11.56 -3.08
CA ILE A 54 -4.08 12.16 -1.76
C ILE A 54 -2.95 13.21 -1.80
N PRO A 55 -3.03 14.29 -1.00
CA PRO A 55 -1.96 15.27 -0.95
C PRO A 55 -0.65 14.61 -0.51
N HIS A 56 0.45 15.03 -1.12
CA HIS A 56 1.81 14.61 -0.74
C HIS A 56 2.26 15.31 0.55
N SER A 57 1.55 15.05 1.65
CA SER A 57 1.77 15.65 2.96
C SER A 57 3.10 15.19 3.57
N ASN A 58 3.55 15.87 4.63
CA ASN A 58 4.75 15.45 5.36
C ASN A 58 4.60 14.00 5.88
N SER A 59 3.41 13.65 6.35
CA SER A 59 3.09 12.30 6.81
C SER A 59 3.25 11.26 5.70
N VAL A 60 2.79 11.57 4.47
CA VAL A 60 2.96 10.69 3.30
C VAL A 60 4.44 10.57 2.92
N GLN A 61 5.19 11.66 2.89
CA GLN A 61 6.63 11.64 2.57
C GLN A 61 7.45 10.79 3.55
N GLN A 62 7.12 10.85 4.85
CA GLN A 62 7.75 10.00 5.85
C GLN A 62 7.43 8.52 5.63
N TYR A 63 6.18 8.21 5.28
CA TYR A 63 5.78 6.83 5.01
C TYR A 63 6.38 6.28 3.71
N GLU A 64 6.47 7.10 2.66
CA GLU A 64 7.20 6.78 1.42
C GLU A 64 8.65 6.43 1.72
N GLN A 65 9.34 7.25 2.52
CA GLN A 65 10.72 6.98 2.87
C GLN A 65 10.86 5.62 3.56
N PHE A 66 9.99 5.35 4.54
CA PHE A 66 9.96 4.06 5.21
C PHE A 66 9.77 2.92 4.21
N VAL A 67 8.74 2.99 3.36
CA VAL A 67 8.42 1.95 2.39
C VAL A 67 9.60 1.68 1.44
N ASN A 68 10.19 2.73 0.89
CA ASN A 68 11.30 2.63 -0.06
C ASN A 68 12.60 2.12 0.57
N GLU A 69 12.82 2.35 1.87
CA GLU A 69 14.02 1.89 2.57
C GLU A 69 13.91 0.44 3.07
N HIS A 70 12.68 -0.08 3.21
CA HIS A 70 12.43 -1.36 3.91
C HIS A 70 11.86 -2.47 3.03
N PHE A 71 11.34 -2.15 1.83
CA PHE A 71 10.74 -3.13 0.93
C PHE A 71 11.37 -3.11 -0.46
N ASP A 72 11.69 -4.30 -0.96
CA ASP A 72 12.06 -4.52 -2.36
C ASP A 72 10.80 -4.62 -3.20
N ILE A 73 10.39 -3.50 -3.79
CA ILE A 73 9.13 -3.42 -4.56
C ILE A 73 9.39 -3.90 -5.98
N PRO A 74 8.70 -4.94 -6.47
CA PRO A 74 8.84 -5.36 -7.86
C PRO A 74 8.35 -4.27 -8.82
N ALA A 75 9.03 -4.09 -9.96
CA ALA A 75 8.66 -3.10 -10.97
C ALA A 75 7.45 -3.51 -11.83
N GLU A 76 7.03 -4.78 -11.75
CA GLU A 76 5.95 -5.35 -12.55
C GLU A 76 4.73 -5.62 -11.67
N VAL A 77 3.55 -5.61 -12.30
CA VAL A 77 2.28 -5.95 -11.65
C VAL A 77 2.18 -7.44 -11.34
N ALA A 78 2.63 -8.29 -12.25
CA ALA A 78 2.61 -9.74 -12.07
C ALA A 78 3.71 -10.16 -11.08
N ILE A 79 3.31 -10.51 -9.86
CA ILE A 79 4.19 -10.89 -8.74
C ILE A 79 3.99 -12.37 -8.40
N ASP A 80 5.00 -13.03 -7.84
CA ASP A 80 4.92 -14.44 -7.43
C ASP A 80 4.34 -14.62 -6.01
N HIS A 81 4.41 -13.57 -5.20
CA HIS A 81 3.76 -13.49 -3.89
C HIS A 81 3.36 -12.04 -3.59
N TYR A 82 2.22 -11.88 -2.92
CA TYR A 82 1.82 -10.58 -2.38
C TYR A 82 2.54 -10.29 -1.07
N GLN A 83 3.30 -9.19 -1.02
CA GLN A 83 4.00 -8.76 0.18
C GLN A 83 3.19 -7.69 0.89
N GLU A 84 2.64 -8.01 2.07
CA GLU A 84 2.11 -6.99 2.96
C GLU A 84 3.26 -6.18 3.58
N TRP A 85 3.17 -4.86 3.53
CA TRP A 85 4.16 -3.98 4.15
C TRP A 85 4.01 -3.98 5.68
N THR A 86 4.81 -4.81 6.34
CA THR A 86 4.81 -4.93 7.80
C THR A 86 5.37 -3.66 8.44
N ARG A 87 4.56 -2.98 9.25
CA ARG A 87 4.90 -1.71 9.89
C ARG A 87 5.28 -1.87 11.36
N PRO A 88 6.26 -1.10 11.86
CA PRO A 88 6.39 -0.88 13.30
C PRO A 88 5.24 0.02 13.81
N PRO A 89 4.96 0.03 15.13
CA PRO A 89 3.86 0.82 15.71
C PRO A 89 3.89 2.32 15.37
N GLU A 90 5.08 2.88 15.18
CA GLU A 90 5.28 4.27 14.77
C GLU A 90 4.73 4.55 13.37
N MET A 91 4.94 3.62 12.43
CA MET A 91 4.40 3.74 11.07
C MET A 91 2.90 3.44 11.03
N ASP A 92 2.38 2.58 11.91
CA ASP A 92 0.93 2.42 12.05
C ASP A 92 0.25 3.72 12.50
N GLN A 93 0.86 4.44 13.47
CA GLN A 93 0.35 5.75 13.88
C GLN A 93 0.40 6.76 12.73
N LEU A 94 1.47 6.72 11.93
CA LEU A 94 1.61 7.58 10.75
C LEU A 94 0.54 7.29 9.69
N VAL A 95 0.26 6.02 9.41
CA VAL A 95 -0.84 5.62 8.52
C VAL A 95 -2.17 6.11 9.06
N ILE A 96 -2.46 5.93 10.36
CA ILE A 96 -3.68 6.46 10.99
C ILE A 96 -3.79 7.98 10.82
N GLN A 97 -2.67 8.70 10.95
CA GLN A 97 -2.63 10.14 10.72
C GLN A 97 -2.95 10.48 9.25
N ILE A 98 -2.36 9.80 8.28
CA ILE A 98 -2.65 10.00 6.85
C ILE A 98 -4.13 9.75 6.54
N LEU A 99 -4.72 8.69 7.10
CA LEU A 99 -6.14 8.38 6.97
C LEU A 99 -7.01 9.52 7.52
N SER A 100 -6.67 10.05 8.70
CA SER A 100 -7.35 11.18 9.33
C SER A 100 -7.25 12.46 8.49
N GLU A 101 -6.04 12.82 8.01
CA GLU A 101 -5.80 13.97 7.13
C GLU A 101 -6.67 13.90 5.87
N ASN A 102 -6.87 12.69 5.34
CA ASN A 102 -7.62 12.43 4.12
C ASN A 102 -9.11 12.15 4.33
N LYS A 103 -9.59 12.17 5.58
CA LYS A 103 -10.98 11.89 5.98
C LYS A 103 -11.45 10.49 5.55
N VAL A 104 -10.57 9.51 5.66
CA VAL A 104 -10.88 8.09 5.45
C VAL A 104 -11.02 7.42 6.81
N SER A 105 -12.22 6.88 7.11
CA SER A 105 -12.59 6.25 8.38
C SER A 105 -12.47 4.75 8.35
#